data_AF-A0A923WU57-F1
#
_entry.id   AF-A0A923WU57-F1
#
_cell.length_a   1.000
_cell.length_b   1.000
_cell.length_c   1.000
_cell.angle_alpha   90.00
_cell.angle_beta   90.00
_cell.angle_gamma   90.00
#
_symmetry.space_group_name_H-M   'P 1'
#
loop_
_entity.id
_entity.type
_entity.pdbx_description
1 polymer ?
#
loop_
_entity_poly.entity_id
_entity_poly.type
_entity_poly.pdbx_seq_one_letter_code
_entity_poly.pdbx_strand_id
1 'polypeptide(L)'
;MKNNLRNLLIFLISCTMLHACMKKQDLESQDLGPAISSDELQNKMSDSIGKLNYADINKNEISTFTATTVFEETQVNKRFKQDLFVTNVVGTSAKLTIDFLFNKQDFANSESSLSNQPYQMVIEASNTTAQSLAKAADIPRAIAKNVHAQAETHVPFFLYRAYAYFALQGCRENKVTCHNLKTETSKMYLKPALASPTVCPDTSNCLVDIKKVEFDMLDSAVATSDGKPYRTHYTFSVSPQLPFLSKVMSYCVRGLMDNGNRKVLAEDCMSINNFSYGQQP
;
A
#
# COMPACT_ATOMS: atom_id res chain seq x y z
N MET A 1 2.37 -57.94 -17.56
CA MET A 1 1.72 -56.74 -18.17
C MET A 1 0.81 -55.93 -17.23
N LYS A 2 0.75 -56.19 -15.90
CA LYS A 2 -0.10 -55.41 -14.97
C LYS A 2 0.56 -54.14 -14.38
N ASN A 3 1.88 -54.01 -14.40
CA ASN A 3 2.58 -52.87 -13.80
C ASN A 3 2.74 -51.64 -14.71
N ASN A 4 2.62 -51.80 -16.03
CA ASN A 4 2.75 -50.68 -16.97
C ASN A 4 1.48 -49.82 -17.07
N LEU A 5 0.30 -50.39 -16.79
CA LEU A 5 -0.97 -49.64 -16.83
C LEU A 5 -1.13 -48.71 -15.63
N ARG A 6 -0.57 -49.10 -14.47
CA ARG A 6 -0.64 -48.33 -13.23
C ARG A 6 0.27 -47.09 -13.25
N ASN A 7 1.43 -47.19 -13.90
CA ASN A 7 2.34 -46.05 -14.09
C ASN A 7 1.82 -45.06 -15.16
N LEU A 8 1.08 -45.53 -16.15
CA LEU A 8 0.45 -44.67 -17.16
C LEU A 8 -0.69 -43.82 -16.56
N LEU A 9 -1.47 -44.39 -15.63
CA LEU A 9 -2.55 -43.67 -14.93
C LEU A 9 -2.03 -42.63 -13.93
N ILE A 10 -0.89 -42.87 -13.28
CA ILE A 10 -0.27 -41.89 -12.37
C ILE A 10 0.33 -40.70 -13.14
N PHE A 11 0.80 -40.92 -14.38
CA PHE A 11 1.33 -39.85 -15.24
C PHE A 11 0.22 -38.97 -15.86
N LEU A 12 -0.96 -39.55 -16.16
CA LEU A 12 -2.10 -38.76 -16.68
C LEU A 12 -2.78 -37.88 -15.61
N ILE A 13 -2.78 -38.29 -14.34
CA ILE A 13 -3.37 -37.50 -13.24
C ILE A 13 -2.43 -36.37 -12.80
N SER A 14 -1.11 -36.50 -12.99
CA SER A 14 -0.14 -35.46 -12.65
C SER A 14 -0.02 -34.34 -13.69
N CYS A 15 -0.48 -34.54 -14.93
CA CYS A 15 -0.52 -33.49 -15.97
C CYS A 15 -1.80 -32.63 -15.97
N THR A 16 -2.86 -33.01 -15.25
CA THR A 16 -4.12 -32.24 -15.22
C THR A 16 -4.20 -31.23 -14.08
N MET A 17 -3.26 -31.26 -13.13
CA MET A 17 -3.20 -30.34 -11.97
C MET A 17 -2.27 -29.13 -12.16
N LEU A 18 -1.55 -29.02 -13.28
CA LEU A 18 -0.65 -27.89 -13.56
C LEU A 18 -1.29 -26.76 -14.39
N HIS A 19 -2.58 -26.87 -14.72
CA HIS A 19 -3.37 -25.79 -15.33
C HIS A 19 -4.33 -25.15 -14.33
N ALA A 20 -3.90 -24.95 -13.07
CA ALA A 20 -4.32 -23.77 -12.35
C ALA A 20 -3.70 -22.55 -13.04
N CYS A 21 -4.14 -22.32 -14.28
CA CYS A 21 -3.99 -21.09 -15.00
C CYS A 21 -4.55 -20.06 -14.05
N MET A 22 -3.68 -19.24 -13.44
CA MET A 22 -4.13 -18.05 -12.76
C MET A 22 -5.08 -17.36 -13.72
N LYS A 23 -6.37 -17.39 -13.40
CA LYS A 23 -7.41 -16.86 -14.26
C LYS A 23 -7.04 -15.39 -14.43
N LYS A 24 -6.47 -15.04 -15.59
CA LYS A 24 -6.09 -13.67 -15.94
C LYS A 24 -7.29 -12.82 -15.55
N GLN A 25 -7.10 -11.91 -14.60
CA GLN A 25 -8.20 -11.14 -14.07
C GLN A 25 -8.84 -10.41 -15.24
N ASP A 26 -10.09 -10.77 -15.54
CA ASP A 26 -10.84 -10.14 -16.63
C ASP A 26 -11.23 -8.75 -16.15
N LEU A 27 -10.45 -7.75 -16.55
CA LEU A 27 -10.67 -6.34 -16.23
C LEU A 27 -11.62 -5.66 -17.22
N GLU A 28 -12.11 -6.37 -18.24
CA GLU A 28 -13.10 -5.85 -19.19
C GLU A 28 -14.52 -6.09 -18.70
N SER A 29 -14.74 -7.09 -17.84
CA SER A 29 -16.03 -7.31 -17.19
C SER A 29 -16.43 -6.12 -16.31
N GLN A 30 -17.68 -5.70 -16.48
CA GLN A 30 -18.36 -4.67 -15.68
C GLN A 30 -19.36 -5.25 -14.69
N ASP A 31 -19.76 -6.52 -14.88
CA ASP A 31 -20.53 -7.23 -13.86
C ASP A 31 -19.57 -7.78 -12.82
N LEU A 32 -19.40 -7.00 -11.76
CA LEU A 32 -18.52 -7.30 -10.63
C LEU A 32 -19.31 -7.85 -9.44
N GLY A 33 -20.60 -8.14 -9.61
CA GLY A 33 -21.51 -8.41 -8.51
C GLY A 33 -21.87 -7.15 -7.71
N PRO A 34 -22.44 -7.30 -6.51
CA PRO A 34 -22.94 -6.18 -5.73
C PRO A 34 -21.82 -5.22 -5.34
N ALA A 35 -22.14 -3.92 -5.35
CA ALA A 35 -21.24 -2.91 -4.80
C ALA A 35 -21.19 -3.03 -3.28
N ILE A 36 -20.00 -2.88 -2.71
CA ILE A 36 -19.80 -2.76 -1.27
C ILE A 36 -20.06 -1.31 -0.83
N SER A 37 -20.41 -1.13 0.44
CA SER A 37 -20.54 0.22 1.00
C SER A 37 -19.17 0.85 1.31
N SER A 38 -19.09 2.18 1.31
CA SER A 38 -17.87 2.87 1.71
C SER A 38 -17.45 2.58 3.14
N ASP A 39 -18.43 2.38 4.04
CA ASP A 39 -18.16 2.08 5.44
C ASP A 39 -17.60 0.65 5.61
N GLU A 40 -18.06 -0.30 4.79
CA GLU A 40 -17.51 -1.65 4.75
C GLU A 40 -16.03 -1.64 4.33
N LEU A 41 -15.67 -0.93 3.24
CA LEU A 41 -14.28 -0.79 2.84
C LEU A 41 -13.44 -0.13 3.95
N GLN A 42 -13.93 0.99 4.48
CA GLN A 42 -13.24 1.73 5.54
C GLN A 42 -12.96 0.83 6.75
N ASN A 43 -13.96 0.09 7.22
CA ASN A 43 -13.83 -0.79 8.38
C ASN A 43 -12.82 -1.90 8.12
N LYS A 44 -12.88 -2.58 6.96
CA LYS A 44 -11.93 -3.64 6.61
C LYS A 44 -10.50 -3.13 6.49
N MET A 45 -10.30 -1.94 5.92
CA MET A 45 -8.98 -1.32 5.85
C MET A 45 -8.49 -0.89 7.24
N SER A 46 -9.34 -0.26 8.05
CA SER A 46 -9.01 0.12 9.43
C SER A 46 -8.60 -1.09 10.28
N ASP A 47 -9.38 -2.16 10.26
CA ASP A 47 -9.07 -3.42 10.96
C ASP A 47 -7.77 -4.06 10.47
N SER A 48 -7.41 -3.83 9.21
CA SER A 48 -6.23 -4.43 8.60
C SER A 48 -4.94 -3.71 8.97
N ILE A 49 -4.91 -2.38 8.92
CA ILE A 49 -3.71 -1.61 9.24
C ILE A 49 -3.49 -1.45 10.75
N GLY A 50 -4.56 -1.60 11.54
CA GLY A 50 -4.54 -1.35 12.97
C GLY A 50 -4.42 0.13 13.30
N LYS A 51 -4.03 0.45 14.54
CA LYS A 51 -3.96 1.84 15.00
C LYS A 51 -2.87 2.63 14.27
N LEU A 52 -3.25 3.79 13.73
CA LEU A 52 -2.32 4.80 13.21
C LEU A 52 -2.26 5.99 14.19
N ASN A 53 -1.16 6.09 14.94
CA ASN A 53 -0.87 7.20 15.81
C ASN A 53 0.45 7.86 15.41
N TYR A 54 0.41 9.14 15.05
CA TYR A 54 1.61 9.87 14.63
C TYR A 54 2.69 9.96 15.70
N ALA A 55 2.32 9.85 16.98
CA ALA A 55 3.30 9.79 18.07
C ALA A 55 4.12 8.49 18.08
N ASP A 56 3.74 7.48 17.28
CA ASP A 56 4.50 6.24 17.12
C ASP A 56 5.63 6.40 16.08
N ILE A 57 5.71 7.54 15.37
CA ILE A 57 6.82 7.85 14.46
C ILE A 57 8.03 8.25 15.31
N ASN A 58 9.12 7.50 15.15
CA ASN A 58 10.32 7.68 15.96
C ASN A 58 11.43 8.43 15.23
N LYS A 59 12.30 9.11 15.99
CA LYS A 59 13.53 9.67 15.45
C LYS A 59 14.40 8.56 14.86
N ASN A 60 15.06 8.80 13.74
CA ASN A 60 15.84 7.83 12.97
C ASN A 60 15.03 6.67 12.37
N GLU A 61 13.70 6.75 12.36
CA GLU A 61 12.87 5.84 11.56
C GLU A 61 13.18 6.03 10.08
N ILE A 62 13.36 4.92 9.37
CA ILE A 62 13.61 4.87 7.93
C ILE A 62 12.46 4.15 7.26
N SER A 63 12.05 4.66 6.09
CA SER A 63 11.19 3.93 5.17
C SER A 63 11.68 4.12 3.75
N THR A 64 11.90 3.02 3.06
CA THR A 64 12.31 3.00 1.66
C THR A 64 11.33 2.17 0.87
N PHE A 65 10.81 2.72 -0.22
CA PHE A 65 10.04 1.95 -1.20
C PHE A 65 10.52 2.20 -2.62
N THR A 66 10.19 1.25 -3.51
CA THR A 66 10.37 1.41 -4.96
C THR A 66 9.02 1.30 -5.63
N ALA A 67 8.79 2.20 -6.57
CA ALA A 67 7.68 2.15 -7.51
C ALA A 67 8.11 1.42 -8.79
N THR A 68 7.28 0.49 -9.26
CA THR A 68 7.48 -0.30 -10.49
C THR A 68 6.20 -0.36 -11.29
N THR A 69 6.31 -0.39 -12.61
CA THR A 69 5.22 -0.77 -13.51
C THR A 69 5.51 -2.15 -14.09
N VAL A 70 4.54 -3.05 -14.04
CA VAL A 70 4.58 -4.35 -14.70
C VAL A 70 3.63 -4.33 -15.89
N PHE A 71 4.14 -4.52 -17.10
CA PHE A 71 3.32 -4.65 -18.30
C PHE A 71 3.14 -6.11 -18.67
N GLU A 72 1.89 -6.50 -18.94
CA GLU A 72 1.50 -7.83 -19.41
C GLU A 72 2.11 -8.96 -18.58
N GLU A 73 2.27 -8.73 -17.27
CA GLU A 73 2.84 -9.67 -16.28
C GLU A 73 4.30 -10.11 -16.56
N THR A 74 5.00 -9.48 -17.50
CA THR A 74 6.30 -9.95 -17.98
C THR A 74 7.38 -8.88 -17.89
N GLN A 75 7.06 -7.64 -18.25
CA GLN A 75 8.04 -6.56 -18.27
C GLN A 75 7.94 -5.70 -17.01
N VAL A 76 8.96 -5.76 -16.15
CA VAL A 76 9.05 -4.93 -14.95
C VAL A 76 9.94 -3.71 -15.20
N ASN A 77 9.34 -2.53 -15.16
CA ASN A 77 10.04 -1.25 -15.28
C ASN A 77 10.06 -0.55 -13.92
N LYS A 78 11.26 -0.24 -13.40
CA LYS A 78 11.39 0.59 -12.20
C LYS A 78 11.07 2.04 -12.56
N ARG A 79 10.22 2.71 -11.78
CA ARG A 79 9.84 4.11 -11.99
C ARG A 79 10.68 5.04 -11.13
N PHE A 80 10.57 4.89 -9.81
CA PHE A 80 11.38 5.65 -8.86
C PHE A 80 11.57 4.89 -7.56
N LYS A 81 12.60 5.26 -6.80
CA LYS A 81 12.82 4.84 -5.41
C LYS A 81 12.70 6.08 -4.53
N GLN A 82 12.05 5.96 -3.39
CA GLN A 82 12.02 7.03 -2.38
C GLN A 82 12.56 6.50 -1.06
N ASP A 83 13.48 7.25 -0.46
CA ASP A 83 13.98 7.05 0.89
C ASP A 83 13.45 8.18 1.78
N LEU A 84 12.84 7.82 2.91
CA LEU A 84 12.40 8.73 3.95
C LEU A 84 13.19 8.46 5.22
N PHE A 85 13.73 9.52 5.82
CA PHE A 85 14.45 9.46 7.07
C PHE A 85 13.90 10.50 8.05
N VAL A 86 13.45 10.05 9.22
CA VAL A 86 13.01 10.94 10.29
C VAL A 86 14.25 11.48 11.02
N THR A 87 14.51 12.77 10.84
CA THR A 87 15.65 13.45 11.48
C THR A 87 15.35 13.91 12.89
N ASN A 88 14.10 14.26 13.18
CA ASN A 88 13.72 14.82 14.47
C ASN A 88 12.23 14.64 14.74
N VAL A 89 11.87 14.51 16.03
CA VAL A 89 10.49 14.42 16.51
C VAL A 89 10.39 15.28 17.76
N VAL A 90 9.51 16.27 17.75
CA VAL A 90 9.31 17.21 18.86
C VAL A 90 7.84 17.27 19.22
N GLY A 91 7.50 16.76 20.40
CA GLY A 91 6.16 16.82 20.96
C GLY A 91 6.04 17.91 22.03
N THR A 92 4.93 18.65 22.01
CA THR A 92 4.46 19.52 23.08
C THR A 92 2.98 19.21 23.35
N SER A 93 2.40 19.79 24.39
CA SER A 93 0.96 19.65 24.65
C SER A 93 0.07 20.19 23.52
N ALA A 94 0.59 21.13 22.71
CA ALA A 94 -0.15 21.83 21.66
C ALA A 94 0.16 21.33 20.23
N LYS A 95 1.29 20.65 20.01
CA LYS A 95 1.72 20.23 18.68
C LYS A 95 2.71 19.08 18.72
N LEU A 96 2.67 18.23 17.70
CA LEU A 96 3.70 17.26 17.34
C LEU A 96 4.34 17.70 16.01
N THR A 97 5.66 17.81 15.98
CA THR A 97 6.42 18.17 14.77
C THR A 97 7.37 17.03 14.43
N ILE A 98 7.41 16.63 13.16
CA ILE A 98 8.24 15.55 12.65
C ILE A 98 9.00 16.09 11.44
N ASP A 99 10.32 16.07 11.54
CA ASP A 99 11.22 16.57 10.48
C ASP A 99 11.80 15.39 9.71
N PHE A 100 11.72 15.45 8.38
CA PHE A 100 12.19 14.43 7.47
C PHE A 100 13.30 14.99 6.57
N LEU A 101 14.22 14.10 6.19
CA LEU A 101 14.96 14.22 4.94
C LEU A 101 14.48 13.13 4.01
N PHE A 102 14.25 13.46 2.74
CA PHE A 102 13.90 12.47 1.75
C PHE A 102 14.73 12.59 0.47
N ASN A 103 14.95 11.43 -0.14
CA ASN A 103 15.59 11.27 -1.44
C ASN A 103 14.57 10.62 -2.38
N LYS A 104 14.53 11.08 -3.62
CA LYS A 104 13.81 10.42 -4.71
C LYS A 104 14.79 10.17 -5.84
N GLN A 105 15.01 8.91 -6.18
CA GLN A 105 15.74 8.52 -7.38
C GLN A 105 14.72 8.16 -8.46
N ASP A 106 14.61 8.96 -9.51
CA ASP A 106 13.77 8.66 -10.66
C ASP A 106 14.60 7.91 -11.71
N PHE A 107 14.13 6.71 -12.08
CA PHE A 107 14.86 5.82 -13.00
C PHE A 107 14.57 6.13 -14.46
N ALA A 108 13.48 6.83 -14.77
CA ALA A 108 13.10 7.19 -16.13
C ALA A 108 13.65 8.58 -16.50
N ASN A 109 13.68 9.51 -15.54
CA ASN A 109 14.22 10.84 -15.74
C ASN A 109 15.12 11.24 -14.56
N SER A 110 16.43 11.08 -14.70
CA SER A 110 17.38 11.39 -13.63
C SER A 110 17.32 12.86 -13.17
N GLU A 111 16.92 13.80 -14.03
CA GLU A 111 16.74 15.21 -13.68
C GLU A 111 15.58 15.45 -12.71
N SER A 112 14.61 14.52 -12.64
CA SER A 112 13.52 14.54 -11.66
C SER A 112 13.90 13.92 -10.31
N SER A 113 15.16 13.51 -10.15
CA SER A 113 15.67 12.99 -8.88
C SER A 113 15.92 14.11 -7.90
N LEU A 114 15.57 13.86 -6.64
CA LEU A 114 15.69 14.79 -5.54
C LEU A 114 16.61 14.19 -4.48
N SER A 115 17.49 15.01 -3.91
CA SER A 115 18.43 14.59 -2.87
C SER A 115 18.33 15.49 -1.65
N ASN A 116 18.33 14.88 -0.46
CA ASN A 116 18.31 15.51 0.86
C ASN A 116 17.27 16.62 0.99
N GLN A 117 16.07 16.39 0.47
CA GLN A 117 15.00 17.37 0.54
C GLN A 117 14.40 17.39 1.95
N PRO A 118 14.41 18.55 2.63
CA PRO A 118 13.77 18.68 3.92
C PRO A 118 12.25 18.71 3.76
N TYR A 119 11.56 18.05 4.68
CA TYR A 119 10.10 18.13 4.77
C TYR A 119 9.71 18.11 6.24
N GLN A 120 8.81 19.01 6.64
CA GLN A 120 8.29 19.06 8.00
C GLN A 120 6.80 18.71 8.00
N MET A 121 6.43 17.78 8.88
CA MET A 121 5.04 17.47 9.19
C MET A 121 4.71 18.06 10.56
N VAL A 122 3.75 18.99 10.59
CA VAL A 122 3.24 19.58 11.83
C VAL A 122 1.83 19.10 12.07
N ILE A 123 1.59 18.48 13.21
CA ILE A 123 0.29 17.98 13.65
C ILE A 123 -0.14 18.81 14.86
N GLU A 124 -1.14 19.65 14.68
CA GLU A 124 -1.65 20.52 15.73
C GLU A 124 -2.66 19.82 16.64
N ALA A 125 -2.54 20.07 17.93
CA ALA A 125 -3.57 19.77 18.91
C ALA A 125 -4.68 20.82 18.78
N SER A 126 -5.66 20.62 17.91
CA SER A 126 -6.93 21.29 18.18
C SER A 126 -7.48 20.75 19.52
N ASN A 127 -8.35 21.50 20.21
CA ASN A 127 -8.97 21.07 21.46
C ASN A 127 -9.75 19.73 21.34
N THR A 128 -9.93 19.21 20.14
CA THR A 128 -10.34 17.82 19.90
C THR A 128 -9.17 16.92 19.51
N THR A 129 -8.15 17.37 18.78
CA THR A 129 -7.08 16.52 18.22
C THR A 129 -6.04 16.03 19.24
N ALA A 130 -5.63 16.79 20.27
CA ALA A 130 -4.69 16.26 21.28
C ALA A 130 -5.27 15.09 22.09
N GLN A 131 -6.58 15.10 22.34
CA GLN A 131 -7.28 14.01 23.05
C GLN A 131 -7.89 12.97 22.07
N SER A 132 -8.23 13.35 20.83
CA SER A 132 -8.76 12.44 19.80
C SER A 132 -7.70 11.77 18.94
N LEU A 133 -6.41 12.12 19.06
CA LEU A 133 -5.30 11.29 18.56
C LEU A 133 -5.25 9.92 19.28
N ALA A 134 -5.96 9.78 20.40
CA ALA A 134 -6.04 8.54 21.16
C ALA A 134 -7.35 7.76 21.03
N LYS A 135 -8.48 8.35 20.60
CA LYS A 135 -9.78 7.64 20.51
C LYS A 135 -10.76 8.28 19.52
N ALA A 136 -10.96 7.64 18.36
CA ALA A 136 -12.27 7.45 17.69
C ALA A 136 -12.07 6.82 16.28
N ALA A 137 -12.43 5.54 16.14
CA ALA A 137 -12.54 4.75 14.90
C ALA A 137 -11.30 4.69 13.99
N ASP A 138 -10.17 4.28 14.58
CA ASP A 138 -8.90 3.68 14.08
C ASP A 138 -8.23 4.07 12.73
N ILE A 139 -8.85 4.85 11.85
CA ILE A 139 -8.16 5.70 10.86
C ILE A 139 -8.73 7.11 11.01
N PRO A 140 -8.08 7.99 11.81
CA PRO A 140 -8.62 9.32 12.06
C PRO A 140 -8.78 10.11 10.76
N ARG A 141 -9.96 10.73 10.54
CA ARG A 141 -10.13 11.85 9.58
C ARG A 141 -9.06 12.95 9.74
N ALA A 142 -8.37 12.99 10.88
CA ALA A 142 -7.24 13.86 11.15
C ALA A 142 -6.02 13.61 10.23
N ILE A 143 -5.84 12.41 9.67
CA ILE A 143 -4.75 12.12 8.72
C ILE A 143 -4.84 13.01 7.46
N ALA A 144 -6.05 13.49 7.12
CA ALA A 144 -6.28 14.29 5.92
C ALA A 144 -6.21 15.82 6.13
N LYS A 145 -6.28 16.34 7.37
CA LYS A 145 -6.52 17.78 7.59
C LYS A 145 -5.38 18.57 8.23
N ASN A 146 -4.46 17.92 8.94
CA ASN A 146 -3.48 18.64 9.76
C ASN A 146 -2.03 18.37 9.31
N VAL A 147 -1.74 18.45 8.01
CA VAL A 147 -0.34 18.50 7.56
C VAL A 147 -0.14 19.71 6.68
N HIS A 148 0.43 20.76 7.27
CA HIS A 148 0.89 21.91 6.54
C HIS A 148 2.32 21.64 6.07
N ALA A 149 2.52 21.52 4.76
CA ALA A 149 3.83 21.68 4.14
C ALA A 149 4.11 23.18 4.02
N GLN A 150 5.35 23.62 4.23
CA GLN A 150 5.73 24.97 3.84
C GLN A 150 5.54 25.11 2.32
N ALA A 151 4.90 26.21 1.89
CA ALA A 151 4.71 26.50 0.48
C ALA A 151 6.06 26.42 -0.25
N GLU A 152 6.08 25.84 -1.46
CA GLU A 152 7.27 25.61 -2.31
C GLU A 152 8.16 24.39 -2.00
N THR A 153 7.89 23.62 -0.96
CA THR A 153 8.66 22.40 -0.68
C THR A 153 8.15 21.17 -1.45
N HIS A 154 9.07 20.36 -1.99
CA HIS A 154 8.70 19.06 -2.55
C HIS A 154 8.11 18.17 -1.45
N VAL A 155 6.94 17.57 -1.72
CA VAL A 155 6.25 16.72 -0.75
C VAL A 155 6.58 15.25 -1.04
N PRO A 156 7.14 14.50 -0.08
CA PRO A 156 7.36 13.08 -0.26
C PRO A 156 6.04 12.32 -0.32
N PHE A 157 6.02 11.23 -1.08
CA PHE A 157 4.88 10.33 -1.11
C PHE A 157 4.88 9.43 0.13
N PHE A 158 3.73 9.31 0.79
CA PHE A 158 3.57 8.45 1.97
C PHE A 158 2.56 7.34 1.68
N LEU A 159 2.99 6.07 1.75
CA LEU A 159 2.13 4.92 1.48
C LEU A 159 0.91 4.85 2.41
N TYR A 160 1.09 5.20 3.69
CA TYR A 160 -0.04 5.25 4.64
C TYR A 160 -1.08 6.30 4.28
N ARG A 161 -0.71 7.40 3.59
CA ARG A 161 -1.67 8.40 3.13
C ARG A 161 -2.48 7.89 1.95
N ALA A 162 -1.85 7.18 1.01
CA ALA A 162 -2.57 6.50 -0.05
C ALA A 162 -3.58 5.51 0.54
N TYR A 163 -3.14 4.68 1.49
CA TYR A 163 -4.03 3.75 2.21
C TYR A 163 -5.21 4.46 2.88
N ALA A 164 -4.94 5.52 3.64
CA ALA A 164 -5.97 6.30 4.32
C ALA A 164 -6.93 6.99 3.34
N TYR A 165 -6.43 7.47 2.19
CA TYR A 165 -7.26 8.04 1.13
C TYR A 165 -8.27 7.02 0.63
N PHE A 166 -7.83 5.82 0.23
CA PHE A 166 -8.74 4.80 -0.27
C PHE A 166 -9.73 4.32 0.79
N ALA A 167 -9.28 4.16 2.03
CA ALA A 167 -10.17 3.79 3.15
C ALA A 167 -11.26 4.85 3.39
N LEU A 168 -10.95 6.14 3.25
CA LEU A 168 -11.88 7.22 3.58
C LEU A 168 -12.71 7.72 2.40
N GLN A 169 -12.15 7.72 1.18
CA GLN A 169 -12.72 8.37 0.01
C GLN A 169 -12.99 7.43 -1.16
N GLY A 170 -12.26 6.31 -1.27
CA GLY A 170 -12.25 5.49 -2.50
C GLY A 170 -13.64 5.18 -3.06
N CYS A 171 -14.56 4.70 -2.23
CA CYS A 171 -15.95 4.38 -2.63
C CYS A 171 -16.97 5.48 -2.30
N ARG A 172 -16.53 6.66 -1.86
CA ARG A 172 -17.41 7.80 -1.52
C ARG A 172 -17.46 8.84 -2.64
N GLU A 173 -16.53 8.77 -3.58
CA GLU A 173 -16.50 9.66 -4.73
C GLU A 173 -17.74 9.46 -5.61
N ASN A 174 -18.22 10.56 -6.18
CA ASN A 174 -19.39 10.52 -7.04
C ASN A 174 -19.10 9.67 -8.29
N LYS A 175 -20.03 8.78 -8.65
CA LYS A 175 -19.92 7.84 -9.78
C LYS A 175 -18.83 6.76 -9.65
N VAL A 176 -18.28 6.57 -8.45
CA VAL A 176 -17.33 5.50 -8.16
C VAL A 176 -18.02 4.42 -7.32
N THR A 177 -17.89 3.17 -7.72
CA THR A 177 -18.35 2.02 -6.92
C THR A 177 -17.20 1.05 -6.66
N CYS A 178 -17.26 0.34 -5.54
CA CYS A 178 -16.27 -0.67 -5.17
C CYS A 178 -16.92 -2.05 -5.09
N HIS A 179 -16.16 -3.08 -5.44
CA HIS A 179 -16.64 -4.46 -5.57
C HIS A 179 -15.56 -5.45 -5.14
N ASN A 180 -15.94 -6.73 -4.99
CA ASN A 180 -15.02 -7.84 -4.78
C ASN A 180 -14.02 -7.65 -3.62
N LEU A 181 -14.44 -7.00 -2.53
CA LEU A 181 -13.59 -6.81 -1.37
C LEU A 181 -13.19 -8.16 -0.76
N LYS A 182 -11.88 -8.37 -0.66
CA LYS A 182 -11.27 -9.55 -0.05
C LYS A 182 -10.20 -9.12 0.93
N THR A 183 -10.10 -9.87 2.01
CA THR A 183 -9.03 -9.71 2.99
C THR A 183 -8.42 -11.06 3.28
N GLU A 184 -7.10 -11.17 3.16
CA GLU A 184 -6.35 -12.38 3.46
C GLU A 184 -5.31 -12.09 4.53
N THR A 185 -5.08 -13.04 5.42
CA THR A 185 -4.02 -12.93 6.43
C THR A 185 -2.98 -13.99 6.16
N SER A 186 -1.72 -13.57 6.15
CA SER A 186 -0.56 -14.44 5.99
C SER A 186 0.54 -14.00 6.95
N LYS A 187 1.66 -14.72 6.96
CA LYS A 187 2.84 -14.37 7.75
C LYS A 187 4.02 -14.15 6.82
N MET A 188 4.89 -13.21 7.19
CA MET A 188 6.11 -12.92 6.47
C MET A 188 7.30 -12.94 7.42
N TYR A 189 8.40 -13.56 6.96
CA TYR A 189 9.69 -13.46 7.64
C TYR A 189 10.31 -12.09 7.39
N LEU A 190 10.68 -11.41 8.46
CA LEU A 190 11.55 -10.24 8.38
C LEU A 190 13.01 -10.69 8.38
N LYS A 191 13.82 -10.07 7.52
CA LYS A 191 15.27 -10.21 7.58
C LYS A 191 15.75 -9.71 8.95
N PRO A 192 16.78 -10.32 9.56
CA PRO A 192 17.26 -9.90 10.88
C PRO A 192 17.60 -8.41 10.97
N ALA A 193 18.13 -7.81 9.90
CA ALA A 193 18.43 -6.37 9.82
C ALA A 193 17.20 -5.44 9.90
N LEU A 194 16.00 -5.97 9.64
CA LEU A 194 14.73 -5.24 9.69
C LEU A 194 13.91 -5.58 10.95
N ALA A 195 14.32 -6.61 11.69
CA ALA A 195 13.62 -7.05 12.89
C ALA A 195 13.93 -6.13 14.08
N SER A 196 12.96 -5.98 14.97
CA SER A 196 13.13 -5.27 16.24
C SER A 196 12.83 -6.22 17.41
N PRO A 197 13.64 -6.22 18.48
CA PRO A 197 13.34 -6.95 19.72
C PRO A 197 11.97 -6.60 20.32
N THR A 198 11.45 -5.40 20.06
CA THR A 198 10.13 -4.95 20.53
C THR A 198 8.97 -5.69 19.85
N VAL A 199 9.19 -6.20 18.64
CA VAL A 199 8.18 -6.92 17.84
C VAL A 199 8.45 -8.42 17.82
N CYS A 200 9.72 -8.78 17.74
CA CYS A 200 10.21 -10.15 17.66
C CYS A 200 11.34 -10.33 18.69
N PRO A 201 11.08 -11.01 19.82
CA PRO A 201 12.12 -11.31 20.81
C PRO A 201 13.32 -12.05 20.22
N ASP A 202 13.07 -12.97 19.29
CA ASP A 202 14.09 -13.58 18.42
C ASP A 202 14.09 -12.87 17.05
N THR A 203 15.06 -11.98 16.85
CA THR A 203 15.23 -11.23 15.60
C THR A 203 15.72 -12.11 14.44
N SER A 204 16.25 -13.30 14.70
CA SER A 204 16.71 -14.22 13.66
C SER A 204 15.56 -14.98 12.99
N ASN A 205 14.45 -15.18 13.71
CA ASN A 205 13.25 -15.88 13.25
C ASN A 205 11.99 -14.99 13.37
N CYS A 206 12.13 -13.72 13.03
CA CYS A 206 11.04 -12.76 13.17
C CYS A 206 9.95 -12.98 12.11
N LEU A 207 8.76 -13.37 12.57
CA LEU A 207 7.54 -13.50 11.77
C LEU A 207 6.57 -12.38 12.13
N VAL A 208 6.09 -11.65 11.14
CA VAL A 208 5.03 -10.65 11.29
C VAL A 208 3.80 -11.03 10.49
N ASP A 209 2.64 -10.65 11.00
CA ASP A 209 1.36 -10.82 10.32
C ASP A 209 1.23 -9.78 9.19
N ILE A 210 0.86 -10.28 8.02
CA ILE A 210 0.53 -9.48 6.85
C ILE A 210 -0.96 -9.62 6.58
N LYS A 211 -1.64 -8.50 6.45
CA LYS A 211 -3.01 -8.45 5.97
C LYS A 211 -3.03 -7.85 4.57
N LYS A 212 -3.54 -8.64 3.63
CA LYS A 212 -3.75 -8.24 2.25
C LYS A 212 -5.20 -7.77 2.11
N VAL A 213 -5.42 -6.59 1.54
CA VAL A 213 -6.76 -6.07 1.22
C VAL A 213 -6.84 -5.83 -0.27
N GLU A 214 -7.86 -6.40 -0.91
CA GLU A 214 -8.05 -6.31 -2.36
C GLU A 214 -9.48 -5.93 -2.69
N PHE A 215 -9.67 -5.06 -3.67
CA PHE A 215 -10.99 -4.69 -4.17
C PHE A 215 -10.89 -4.14 -5.60
N ASP A 216 -11.99 -4.22 -6.32
CA ASP A 216 -12.15 -3.54 -7.61
C ASP A 216 -12.85 -2.21 -7.42
N MET A 217 -12.42 -1.19 -8.15
CA MET A 217 -13.06 0.10 -8.25
C MET A 217 -13.52 0.32 -9.69
N LEU A 218 -14.76 0.76 -9.86
CA LEU A 218 -15.35 1.11 -11.13
C LEU A 218 -15.66 2.61 -11.12
N ASP A 219 -14.95 3.36 -11.96
CA ASP A 219 -15.18 4.79 -12.14
C ASP A 219 -16.01 5.03 -13.40
N SER A 220 -17.26 5.46 -13.22
CA SER A 220 -18.17 5.78 -14.33
C SER A 220 -18.06 7.23 -14.80
N ALA A 221 -17.23 8.06 -14.15
CA ALA A 221 -16.88 9.40 -14.62
C ALA A 221 -15.77 9.38 -15.67
N VAL A 222 -14.89 8.38 -15.60
CA VAL A 222 -13.83 8.13 -16.60
C VAL A 222 -14.27 7.03 -17.55
N ALA A 223 -14.63 7.42 -18.76
CA ALA A 223 -14.90 6.47 -19.83
C ALA A 223 -13.59 6.06 -20.50
N THR A 224 -13.39 4.76 -20.68
CA THR A 224 -12.37 4.23 -21.60
C THR A 224 -12.66 4.68 -23.04
N SER A 225 -11.72 4.45 -23.95
CA SER A 225 -11.85 4.73 -25.39
C SER A 225 -13.12 4.14 -26.05
N ASP A 226 -13.70 3.08 -25.47
CA ASP A 226 -14.95 2.42 -25.87
C ASP A 226 -16.19 2.87 -25.06
N GLY A 227 -16.11 3.96 -24.31
CA GLY A 227 -17.25 4.55 -23.58
C GLY A 227 -17.63 3.83 -22.29
N LYS A 228 -16.81 2.86 -21.84
CA LYS A 228 -17.08 2.02 -20.67
C LYS A 228 -16.45 2.60 -19.40
N PRO A 229 -17.08 2.46 -18.22
CA PRO A 229 -16.45 2.77 -16.95
C PRO A 229 -15.05 2.17 -16.79
N TYR A 230 -14.11 2.95 -16.26
CA TYR A 230 -12.74 2.51 -16.03
C TYR A 230 -12.67 1.62 -14.78
N ARG A 231 -12.28 0.36 -14.97
CA ARG A 231 -12.08 -0.59 -13.87
C ARG A 231 -10.62 -0.63 -13.44
N THR A 232 -10.39 -0.56 -12.14
CA THR A 232 -9.08 -0.71 -11.52
C THR A 232 -9.15 -1.70 -10.37
N HIS A 233 -8.18 -2.60 -10.29
CA HIS A 233 -8.00 -3.48 -9.16
C HIS A 233 -6.94 -2.91 -8.21
N TYR A 234 -7.26 -2.82 -6.93
CA TYR A 234 -6.35 -2.34 -5.90
C TYR A 234 -5.97 -3.49 -4.98
N THR A 235 -4.67 -3.57 -4.69
CA THR A 235 -4.12 -4.50 -3.69
C THR A 235 -3.25 -3.73 -2.72
N PHE A 236 -3.54 -3.88 -1.43
CA PHE A 236 -2.70 -3.36 -0.35
C PHE A 236 -2.18 -4.52 0.49
N SER A 237 -0.91 -4.44 0.88
CA SER A 237 -0.36 -5.30 1.93
C SER A 237 0.04 -4.44 3.12
N VAL A 238 -0.48 -4.76 4.30
CA VAL A 238 -0.19 -4.02 5.53
C VAL A 238 0.24 -4.96 6.65
N SER A 239 1.03 -4.44 7.58
CA SER A 239 1.41 -5.13 8.80
C SER A 239 1.36 -4.17 9.98
N PRO A 240 0.43 -4.34 10.92
CA PRO A 240 0.29 -3.48 12.10
C PRO A 240 1.53 -3.45 13.01
N GLN A 241 2.37 -4.48 12.91
CA GLN A 241 3.57 -4.68 13.72
C GLN A 241 4.77 -3.86 13.22
N LEU A 242 4.74 -3.37 11.97
CA LEU A 242 5.82 -2.58 11.39
C LEU A 242 5.82 -1.13 11.90
N PRO A 243 6.96 -0.41 11.80
CA PRO A 243 7.00 0.99 12.21
C PRO A 243 6.06 1.84 11.35
N PHE A 244 5.62 2.98 11.89
CA PHE A 244 4.48 3.73 11.37
C PHE A 244 4.56 3.99 9.86
N LEU A 245 5.71 4.46 9.36
CA LEU A 245 5.90 4.81 7.96
C LEU A 245 5.92 3.60 7.01
N SER A 246 6.09 2.40 7.56
CA SER A 246 6.20 1.14 6.82
C SER A 246 5.07 0.14 7.12
N LYS A 247 4.05 0.54 7.90
CA LYS A 247 2.85 -0.29 8.13
C LYS A 247 2.13 -0.66 6.84
N VAL A 248 2.19 0.21 5.83
CA VAL A 248 1.76 -0.13 4.47
C VAL A 248 2.99 -0.60 3.71
N MET A 249 3.05 -1.91 3.48
CA MET A 249 4.18 -2.58 2.86
C MET A 249 4.12 -2.51 1.35
N SER A 250 2.92 -2.62 0.78
CA SER A 250 2.74 -2.42 -0.65
C SER A 250 1.37 -1.83 -0.99
N TYR A 251 1.35 -1.14 -2.12
CA TYR A 251 0.16 -0.63 -2.78
C TYR A 251 0.31 -0.88 -4.27
N CYS A 252 -0.58 -1.67 -4.85
CA CYS A 252 -0.60 -1.99 -6.27
C CYS A 252 -1.93 -1.59 -6.89
N VAL A 253 -1.84 -1.11 -8.13
CA VAL A 253 -2.95 -0.65 -8.95
C VAL A 253 -2.85 -1.37 -10.28
N ARG A 254 -3.83 -2.21 -10.59
CA ARG A 254 -3.85 -3.00 -11.82
C ARG A 254 -5.03 -2.58 -12.69
N GLY A 255 -4.75 -2.24 -13.94
CA GLY A 255 -5.73 -1.69 -14.88
C GLY A 255 -5.35 -1.95 -16.34
N LEU A 256 -6.25 -1.56 -17.24
CA LEU A 256 -5.98 -1.56 -18.68
C LEU A 256 -5.53 -0.17 -19.11
N MET A 257 -4.34 -0.06 -19.66
CA MET A 257 -3.80 1.19 -20.20
C MET A 257 -3.79 1.15 -21.73
N ASP A 258 -4.06 2.30 -22.36
CA ASP A 258 -3.92 2.44 -23.80
C ASP A 258 -2.42 2.44 -24.19
N ASN A 259 -2.03 1.58 -25.14
CA ASN A 259 -0.68 1.50 -25.70
C ASN A 259 -0.76 1.40 -27.22
N GLY A 260 -0.73 2.55 -27.89
CA GLY A 260 -0.99 2.65 -29.32
C GLY A 260 -2.41 2.21 -29.65
N ASN A 261 -2.55 1.19 -30.50
CA ASN A 261 -3.85 0.71 -30.98
C ASN A 261 -4.44 -0.43 -30.14
N ARG A 262 -3.83 -0.79 -29.01
CA ARG A 262 -4.31 -1.86 -28.13
C ARG A 262 -4.33 -1.42 -26.67
N LYS A 263 -5.21 -2.04 -25.88
CA LYS A 263 -5.13 -1.97 -24.41
C LYS A 263 -4.14 -3.01 -23.91
N VAL A 264 -3.29 -2.61 -22.98
CA VAL A 264 -2.35 -3.51 -22.29
C VAL A 264 -2.67 -3.54 -20.81
N LEU A 265 -2.53 -4.72 -20.23
CA LEU A 265 -2.61 -4.85 -18.77
C LEU A 265 -1.35 -4.23 -18.17
N ALA A 266 -1.53 -3.30 -17.24
CA ALA A 266 -0.45 -2.70 -16.47
C ALA A 266 -0.76 -2.79 -14.97
N GLU A 267 0.29 -3.00 -14.18
CA GLU A 267 0.24 -2.97 -12.73
C GLU A 267 1.31 -2.02 -12.20
N ASP A 268 0.88 -0.92 -11.59
CA ASP A 268 1.75 0.02 -10.89
C ASP A 268 1.79 -0.38 -9.41
N CYS A 269 2.96 -0.79 -8.92
CA CYS A 269 3.17 -1.17 -7.53
C CYS A 269 4.18 -0.24 -6.86
N MET A 270 3.91 0.13 -5.62
CA MET A 270 4.88 0.73 -4.70
C MET A 270 5.08 -0.23 -3.54
N SER A 271 6.32 -0.67 -3.31
CA SER A 271 6.64 -1.70 -2.31
C SER A 271 7.81 -1.29 -1.44
N ILE A 272 7.65 -1.44 -0.13
CA ILE A 272 8.69 -1.25 0.88
C ILE A 272 9.80 -2.26 0.62
N ASN A 273 11.03 -1.76 0.57
CA ASN A 273 12.23 -2.55 0.36
C ASN A 273 13.18 -2.51 1.57
N ASN A 274 13.09 -1.46 2.40
CA ASN A 274 13.89 -1.30 3.60
C ASN A 274 13.15 -0.41 4.62
N PHE A 275 13.39 -0.63 5.90
CA PHE A 275 12.86 0.20 6.98
C PHE A 275 13.65 0.01 8.28
N SER A 276 13.45 0.90 9.24
CA SER A 276 13.93 0.76 10.62
C SER A 276 12.86 1.28 11.58
N TYR A 277 12.89 0.84 12.85
CA TYR A 277 11.92 1.30 13.87
C TYR A 277 12.25 2.66 14.50
N GLY A 278 13.41 3.22 14.18
CA GLY A 278 13.95 4.40 14.86
C GLY A 278 14.33 4.15 16.32
N GLN A 279 14.70 5.22 17.02
CA GLN A 279 14.94 5.24 18.45
C GLN A 279 13.65 5.62 19.16
N GLN A 280 13.15 4.73 20.02
CA GLN A 280 12.07 5.07 20.92
C GLN A 280 12.52 6.25 21.82
N PRO A 281 11.63 7.21 22.08
CA PRO A 281 11.93 8.36 22.94
C PRO A 281 12.27 7.95 24.37
#